data_AF-A0A518B8N5-F1
#
_entry.id   AF-A0A518B8N5-F1
#
_cell.length_a   1.000
_cell.length_b   1.000
_cell.length_c   1.000
_cell.angle_alpha   90.00
_cell.angle_beta   90.00
_cell.angle_gamma   90.00
#
_symmetry.space_group_name_H-M   'P 1'
#
loop_
_entity.id
_entity.type
_entity.pdbx_description
1 polymer ?
#
loop_
_entity_poly.entity_id
_entity_poly.type
_entity_poly.pdbx_seq_one_letter_code
_entity_poly.pdbx_strand_id
1 'polypeptide(L)'
;MELDGIRAGEDDPTFLSMCPFAPTMLLRDDIMLRDDGDYTYGDDHADLRIEMANYGLSTGYPIDSFVDIRCACGSDGFEFHSDEEAGVAVRRCGSCRHERFMADSAGFAEEAKLTSHVCICGSSHFQLTAGVHRYRRDDDSLAEEVRWTYIGCRCASCGLVGCYADWKCEHGNYETLLRLM
;
A
#
# COMPACT_ATOMS: atom_id res chain seq x y z
N MET A 1 -39.28 -53.76 -7.50
CA MET A 1 -40.08 -52.58 -7.88
C MET A 1 -39.09 -51.48 -8.16
N GLU A 2 -38.96 -51.14 -9.43
CA GLU A 2 -38.05 -50.15 -10.00
C GLU A 2 -38.43 -48.71 -9.61
N LEU A 3 -37.38 -47.89 -9.47
CA LEU A 3 -37.15 -46.51 -9.92
C LEU A 3 -38.26 -45.45 -9.85
N ASP A 4 -37.93 -44.34 -9.16
CA ASP A 4 -37.90 -42.93 -9.62
C ASP A 4 -37.80 -42.05 -8.35
N GLY A 5 -36.92 -41.07 -8.15
CA GLY A 5 -36.20 -40.18 -9.06
C GLY A 5 -36.47 -38.75 -8.58
N ILE A 6 -35.62 -38.17 -7.70
CA ILE A 6 -35.56 -36.71 -7.47
C ILE A 6 -34.10 -36.30 -7.21
N ARG A 7 -33.51 -35.63 -8.20
CA ARG A 7 -32.36 -34.75 -8.05
C ARG A 7 -32.85 -33.37 -7.62
N ALA A 8 -32.25 -32.80 -6.59
CA ALA A 8 -32.19 -31.37 -6.27
C ALA A 8 -31.01 -31.24 -5.28
N GLY A 9 -30.05 -30.35 -5.40
CA GLY A 9 -29.83 -29.17 -6.22
C GLY A 9 -28.78 -28.42 -5.41
N GLU A 10 -27.56 -28.33 -5.94
CA GLU A 10 -26.58 -27.36 -5.49
C GLU A 10 -27.19 -25.95 -5.73
N ASP A 11 -26.79 -24.97 -4.91
CA ASP A 11 -27.29 -23.57 -4.86
C ASP A 11 -28.39 -23.25 -3.83
N ASP A 12 -28.00 -23.18 -2.54
CA ASP A 12 -28.74 -22.37 -1.53
C ASP A 12 -27.89 -21.14 -1.14
N PRO A 13 -28.20 -19.94 -1.67
CA PRO A 13 -27.40 -18.73 -1.46
C PRO A 13 -27.76 -17.94 -0.18
N THR A 14 -28.45 -18.54 0.80
CA THR A 14 -28.93 -17.79 1.97
C THR A 14 -28.00 -17.73 3.18
N PHE A 15 -26.77 -18.25 3.09
CA PHE A 15 -25.82 -18.27 4.22
C PHE A 15 -24.72 -17.19 4.22
N LEU A 16 -24.77 -16.22 3.30
CA LEU A 16 -23.93 -15.02 3.35
C LEU A 16 -24.76 -13.81 3.79
N SER A 17 -25.07 -13.74 5.08
CA SER A 17 -25.47 -12.49 5.70
C SER A 17 -25.08 -12.50 7.17
N MET A 18 -24.14 -11.62 7.52
CA MET A 18 -23.97 -10.91 8.81
C MET A 18 -22.50 -10.63 9.15
N CYS A 19 -21.81 -9.91 8.25
CA CYS A 19 -20.70 -9.04 8.64
C CYS A 19 -21.06 -7.61 8.19
N PRO A 20 -21.44 -6.68 9.08
CA PRO A 20 -21.94 -5.35 8.70
C PRO A 20 -20.84 -4.35 8.29
N PHE A 21 -19.61 -4.82 8.03
CA PHE A 21 -18.46 -3.97 7.66
C PHE A 21 -17.64 -4.53 6.48
N ALA A 22 -18.24 -5.32 5.59
CA ALA A 22 -17.63 -5.52 4.29
C ALA A 22 -17.97 -4.27 3.44
N PRO A 23 -17.00 -3.43 3.05
CA PRO A 23 -17.29 -2.42 2.05
C PRO A 23 -17.76 -3.14 0.80
N THR A 24 -18.88 -2.70 0.23
CA THR A 24 -19.35 -3.12 -1.09
C THR A 24 -18.21 -2.88 -2.08
N MET A 25 -17.42 -3.92 -2.33
CA MET A 25 -16.40 -3.95 -3.36
C MET A 25 -17.15 -3.86 -4.69
N LEU A 26 -17.22 -2.65 -5.23
CA LEU A 26 -17.41 -2.48 -6.66
C LEU A 26 -16.15 -3.05 -7.32
N LEU A 27 -16.13 -4.37 -7.55
CA LEU A 27 -15.19 -5.01 -8.46
C LEU A 27 -15.38 -4.33 -9.82
N ARG A 28 -14.49 -3.39 -10.13
CA ARG A 28 -14.31 -2.92 -11.50
C ARG A 28 -13.55 -4.04 -12.22
N ASP A 29 -13.97 -4.37 -13.43
CA ASP A 29 -13.33 -5.34 -14.33
C ASP A 29 -11.88 -4.94 -14.74
N ASP A 30 -11.32 -3.88 -14.15
CA ASP A 30 -10.03 -3.27 -14.48
C ASP A 30 -8.94 -3.50 -13.40
N ILE A 31 -9.23 -4.22 -12.30
CA ILE A 31 -8.26 -4.54 -11.24
C ILE A 31 -7.59 -5.89 -11.56
N MET A 32 -6.29 -5.89 -11.79
CA MET A 32 -5.56 -7.04 -12.35
C MET A 32 -4.31 -7.35 -11.52
N LEU A 33 -4.51 -7.75 -10.26
CA LEU A 33 -3.43 -8.39 -9.51
C LEU A 33 -3.18 -9.79 -10.06
N ARG A 34 -1.94 -10.03 -10.49
CA ARG A 34 -1.43 -11.34 -10.91
C ARG A 34 -0.48 -11.86 -9.83
N ASP A 35 -0.63 -13.12 -9.46
CA ASP A 35 0.16 -13.78 -8.43
C ASP A 35 0.82 -15.02 -9.04
N ASP A 36 2.13 -15.19 -8.82
CA ASP A 36 2.91 -16.36 -9.28
C ASP A 36 3.34 -17.31 -8.15
N GLY A 37 2.87 -17.06 -6.92
CA GLY A 37 3.17 -17.79 -5.69
C GLY A 37 4.16 -17.07 -4.78
N ASP A 38 5.10 -16.32 -5.35
CA ASP A 38 6.14 -15.59 -4.60
C ASP A 38 5.94 -14.07 -4.68
N TYR A 39 5.32 -13.60 -5.77
CA TYR A 39 5.20 -12.18 -6.09
C TYR A 39 3.82 -11.79 -6.60
N THR A 40 3.38 -10.60 -6.19
CA THR A 40 2.17 -9.96 -6.70
C THR A 40 2.53 -8.86 -7.70
N TYR A 41 1.85 -8.83 -8.84
CA TYR A 41 2.05 -7.87 -9.91
C TYR A 41 0.76 -7.10 -10.18
N GLY A 42 0.86 -5.79 -10.34
CA GLY A 42 -0.24 -4.89 -10.68
C GLY A 42 0.08 -3.99 -11.87
N ASP A 43 -0.95 -3.33 -12.39
CA ASP A 43 -0.87 -2.49 -13.58
C ASP A 43 -0.86 -0.99 -13.24
N ASP A 44 -1.36 -0.59 -12.08
CA ASP A 44 -1.36 0.82 -11.63
C ASP A 44 -1.28 1.02 -10.10
N HIS A 45 -1.51 2.26 -9.65
CA HIS A 45 -1.55 2.62 -8.23
C HIS A 45 -2.74 2.04 -7.47
N ALA A 46 -3.86 1.75 -8.12
CA ALA A 46 -5.01 1.11 -7.47
C ALA A 46 -4.67 -0.32 -7.07
N ASP A 47 -4.00 -1.07 -7.95
CA ASP A 47 -3.48 -2.40 -7.64
C ASP A 47 -2.46 -2.35 -6.50
N LEU A 48 -1.53 -1.38 -6.53
CA LEU A 48 -0.57 -1.19 -5.44
C LEU A 48 -1.26 -0.91 -4.10
N ARG A 49 -2.31 -0.08 -4.06
CA ARG A 49 -3.06 0.19 -2.83
C ARG A 49 -3.74 -1.05 -2.26
N ILE A 50 -4.23 -1.94 -3.11
CA ILE A 50 -4.84 -3.20 -2.67
C ILE A 50 -3.77 -4.07 -2.00
N GLU A 51 -2.62 -4.23 -2.64
CA GLU A 51 -1.51 -5.00 -2.07
C GLU A 51 -1.04 -4.40 -0.73
N MET A 52 -0.89 -3.07 -0.67
CA MET A 52 -0.57 -2.37 0.58
C MET A 52 -1.65 -2.56 1.66
N ALA A 53 -2.94 -2.54 1.30
CA ALA A 53 -4.02 -2.75 2.25
C ALA A 53 -4.00 -4.19 2.81
N ASN A 54 -3.72 -5.19 1.96
CA ASN A 54 -3.54 -6.58 2.39
C ASN A 54 -2.37 -6.73 3.36
N TYR A 55 -1.24 -6.09 3.07
CA TYR A 55 -0.07 -6.06 3.96
C TYR A 55 -0.37 -5.35 5.31
N GLY A 56 -1.04 -4.19 5.28
CA GLY A 56 -1.45 -3.48 6.50
C GLY A 56 -2.38 -4.33 7.38
N LEU A 57 -3.29 -5.09 6.77
CA LEU A 57 -4.15 -6.03 7.49
C LEU A 57 -3.34 -7.17 8.13
N SER A 58 -2.37 -7.76 7.42
CA SER A 58 -1.57 -8.88 7.92
C SER A 58 -0.63 -8.49 9.06
N THR A 59 -0.21 -7.22 9.12
CA THR A 59 0.63 -6.66 10.20
C THR A 59 -0.17 -6.15 11.40
N GLY A 60 -1.51 -6.11 11.32
CA GLY A 60 -2.39 -5.66 12.40
C GLY A 60 -2.61 -4.13 12.45
N TYR A 61 -2.15 -3.41 11.44
CA TYR A 61 -2.21 -1.95 11.33
C TYR A 61 -2.84 -1.57 9.97
N PRO A 62 -4.16 -1.78 9.80
CA PRO A 62 -4.83 -1.57 8.52
C PRO A 62 -4.71 -0.12 8.07
N ILE A 63 -4.28 0.07 6.81
CA ILE A 63 -4.13 1.40 6.21
C ILE A 63 -5.51 2.02 6.00
N ASP A 64 -5.69 3.24 6.52
CA ASP A 64 -6.97 3.96 6.42
C ASP A 64 -6.93 5.15 5.47
N SER A 65 -5.74 5.60 5.06
CA SER A 65 -5.55 6.73 4.15
C SER A 65 -4.34 6.51 3.25
N PHE A 66 -4.43 6.93 1.98
CA PHE A 66 -3.39 6.76 0.96
C PHE A 66 -3.11 8.05 0.18
N VAL A 67 -1.90 8.17 -0.37
CA VAL A 67 -1.55 9.17 -1.38
C VAL A 67 -0.63 8.58 -2.45
N ASP A 68 -0.97 8.77 -3.72
CA ASP A 68 -0.08 8.43 -4.83
C ASP A 68 0.91 9.57 -5.06
N ILE A 69 2.19 9.22 -5.17
CA ILE A 69 3.25 10.22 -5.17
C ILE A 69 3.52 10.69 -6.58
N ARG A 70 3.52 12.01 -6.75
CA ARG A 70 3.92 12.68 -7.99
C ARG A 70 4.93 13.77 -7.70
N CYS A 71 5.90 13.90 -8.59
CA CYS A 71 6.87 14.97 -8.53
C CYS A 71 6.23 16.28 -9.00
N ALA A 72 6.72 17.42 -8.50
CA ALA A 72 6.31 18.74 -8.98
C ALA A 72 6.58 18.94 -10.49
N CYS A 73 7.50 18.16 -11.09
CA CYS A 73 7.72 18.15 -12.54
C CYS A 73 6.68 17.33 -13.33
N GLY A 74 5.73 16.68 -12.66
CA GLY A 74 4.67 15.86 -13.25
C GLY A 74 5.00 14.37 -13.41
N SER A 75 6.25 13.96 -13.15
CA SER A 75 6.65 12.54 -13.22
C SER A 75 6.15 11.76 -11.99
N ASP A 76 5.80 10.50 -12.21
CA ASP A 76 5.38 9.50 -11.22
C ASP A 76 6.41 8.35 -11.05
N GLY A 77 7.59 8.46 -11.69
CA GLY A 77 8.65 7.47 -11.61
C GLY A 77 9.80 7.92 -10.70
N PHE A 78 10.20 7.05 -9.77
CA PHE A 78 11.19 7.35 -8.73
C PHE A 78 12.20 6.22 -8.53
N GLU A 79 13.43 6.59 -8.18
CA GLU A 79 14.32 5.71 -7.42
C GLU A 79 13.95 5.84 -5.94
N PHE A 80 13.86 4.71 -5.23
CA PHE A 80 13.46 4.66 -3.83
C PHE A 80 14.61 4.19 -2.94
N HIS A 81 14.77 4.84 -1.80
CA HIS A 81 15.79 4.53 -0.81
C HIS A 81 15.15 4.54 0.58
N SER A 82 15.53 3.60 1.45
CA SER A 82 15.10 3.63 2.84
C SER A 82 16.15 3.11 3.80
N ASP A 83 15.94 3.44 5.07
CA ASP A 83 16.47 2.77 6.24
C ASP A 83 15.26 2.52 7.16
N GLU A 84 14.75 1.29 7.17
CA GLU A 84 13.57 0.91 7.95
C GLU A 84 13.84 0.91 9.46
N GLU A 85 15.08 0.66 9.86
CA GLU A 85 15.47 0.70 11.29
C GLU A 85 15.43 2.14 11.81
N ALA A 86 15.90 3.10 11.01
CA ALA A 86 15.84 4.52 11.34
C ALA A 86 14.48 5.19 11.01
N GLY A 87 13.57 4.50 10.32
CA GLY A 87 12.30 5.08 9.86
C GLY A 87 12.48 6.18 8.81
N VAL A 88 13.48 6.03 7.93
CA VAL A 88 13.83 7.05 6.93
C VAL A 88 13.55 6.54 5.53
N ALA A 89 12.86 7.35 4.73
CA ALA A 89 12.61 7.11 3.33
C ALA A 89 12.96 8.34 2.49
N VAL A 90 13.59 8.11 1.33
CA VAL A 90 13.94 9.13 0.35
C VAL A 90 13.54 8.64 -1.03
N ARG A 91 12.86 9.52 -1.77
CA ARG A 91 12.60 9.32 -3.19
C ARG A 91 13.43 10.27 -4.03
N ARG A 92 13.87 9.80 -5.19
CA ARG A 92 14.52 10.62 -6.21
C ARG A 92 13.75 10.53 -7.50
N CYS A 93 13.30 11.66 -8.03
CA CYS A 93 12.55 11.68 -9.29
C CYS A 93 13.42 11.19 -10.46
N GLY A 94 12.94 10.21 -11.21
CA GLY A 94 13.64 9.68 -12.39
C GLY A 94 13.82 10.74 -13.49
N SER A 95 12.90 11.71 -13.56
CA SER A 95 12.92 12.78 -14.57
C SER A 95 13.76 13.99 -14.14
N CYS A 96 13.38 14.69 -13.08
CA CYS A 96 14.08 15.93 -12.67
C CYS A 96 15.22 15.72 -11.68
N ARG A 97 15.45 14.46 -11.25
CA ARG A 97 16.53 14.05 -10.31
C ARG A 97 16.48 14.66 -8.92
N HIS A 98 15.43 15.43 -8.59
CA HIS A 98 15.26 16.02 -7.27
C HIS A 98 14.96 14.94 -6.22
N GLU A 99 15.62 15.06 -5.09
CA GLU A 99 15.49 14.17 -3.93
C GLU A 99 14.58 14.80 -2.89
N ARG A 100 13.73 13.97 -2.27
CA ARG A 100 12.81 14.38 -1.22
C ARG A 100 12.78 13.32 -0.14
N PHE A 101 13.00 13.74 1.10
CA PHE A 101 12.57 12.95 2.25
C PHE A 101 11.06 12.79 2.20
N MET A 102 10.59 11.63 2.61
CA MET A 102 9.18 11.29 2.70
C MET A 102 8.75 11.35 4.16
N ALA A 103 7.47 11.59 4.44
CA ALA A 103 6.94 11.65 5.80
C ALA A 103 7.76 12.61 6.71
N ASP A 104 8.11 12.18 7.92
CA ASP A 104 8.93 12.88 8.91
C ASP A 104 10.43 12.52 8.83
N SER A 105 10.85 11.79 7.79
CA SER A 105 12.21 11.24 7.67
C SER A 105 13.34 12.28 7.70
N ALA A 106 13.06 13.54 7.36
CA ALA A 106 14.06 14.61 7.43
C ALA A 106 14.60 14.82 8.87
N GLY A 107 13.80 14.53 9.90
CA GLY A 107 14.20 14.65 11.30
C GLY A 107 15.17 13.56 11.77
N PHE A 108 15.32 12.48 11.01
CA PHE A 108 16.10 11.30 11.37
C PHE A 108 17.23 11.00 10.37
N ALA A 109 17.46 11.92 9.42
CA ALA A 109 18.37 11.70 8.29
C ALA A 109 19.85 11.51 8.71
N GLU A 110 20.29 12.11 9.81
CA GLU A 110 21.68 12.00 10.28
C GLU A 110 22.04 10.60 10.78
N GLU A 111 21.04 9.84 11.24
CA GLU A 111 21.20 8.49 11.80
C GLU A 111 21.00 7.39 10.74
N ALA A 112 20.46 7.75 9.57
CA ALA A 112 20.05 6.81 8.54
C ALA A 112 21.19 6.29 7.66
N LYS A 113 21.15 5.00 7.37
CA LYS A 113 21.97 4.28 6.40
C LYS A 113 21.10 3.88 5.22
N LEU A 114 20.82 4.85 4.36
CA LEU A 114 19.97 4.67 3.20
C LEU A 114 20.48 3.56 2.26
N THR A 115 19.62 2.60 1.96
CA THR A 115 19.84 1.56 0.96
C THR A 115 18.95 1.81 -0.25
N SER A 116 19.49 1.60 -1.45
CA SER A 116 18.73 1.74 -2.69
C SER A 116 17.93 0.46 -2.98
N HIS A 117 16.68 0.63 -3.40
CA HIS A 117 15.82 -0.50 -3.77
C HIS A 117 15.96 -0.82 -5.25
N VAL A 118 16.09 -2.11 -5.55
CA VAL A 118 16.14 -2.66 -6.91
C VAL A 118 15.15 -3.81 -6.98
N CYS A 119 14.25 -3.76 -7.95
CA CYS A 119 13.30 -4.83 -8.21
C CYS A 119 14.05 -6.09 -8.66
N ILE A 120 13.47 -7.27 -8.42
CA ILE A 120 14.00 -8.57 -8.85
C ILE A 120 14.24 -8.65 -10.37
N CYS A 121 13.53 -7.85 -11.17
CA CYS A 121 13.74 -7.75 -12.62
C CYS A 121 14.95 -6.88 -13.01
N GLY A 122 15.65 -6.29 -12.03
CA GLY A 122 16.81 -5.43 -12.19
C GLY A 122 16.50 -3.93 -12.34
N SER A 123 15.22 -3.52 -12.38
CA SER A 123 14.84 -2.10 -12.48
C SER A 123 14.88 -1.40 -11.13
N SER A 124 15.37 -0.16 -11.11
CA SER A 124 15.38 0.72 -9.93
C SER A 124 14.35 1.86 -10.02
N HIS A 125 13.40 1.79 -10.97
CA HIS A 125 12.35 2.79 -11.15
C HIS A 125 10.98 2.26 -10.74
N PHE A 126 10.32 3.02 -9.86
CA PHE A 126 9.06 2.66 -9.22
C PHE A 126 8.04 3.79 -9.29
N GLN A 127 6.77 3.43 -9.37
CA GLN A 127 5.67 4.28 -8.93
C GLN A 127 5.48 4.05 -7.43
N LEU A 128 5.31 5.14 -6.66
CA LEU A 128 5.23 5.07 -5.21
C LEU A 128 3.85 5.50 -4.71
N THR A 129 3.34 4.78 -3.71
CA THR A 129 2.16 5.16 -2.95
C THR A 129 2.51 5.12 -1.47
N ALA A 130 2.15 6.15 -0.73
CA ALA A 130 2.26 6.14 0.72
C ALA A 130 0.90 5.85 1.36
N GLY A 131 0.92 5.17 2.50
CA GLY A 131 -0.24 4.86 3.31
C GLY A 131 0.03 5.15 4.78
N VAL A 132 -1.03 5.42 5.54
CA VAL A 132 -0.94 5.59 7.00
C VAL A 132 -2.03 4.82 7.73
N HIS A 133 -1.67 4.35 8.92
CA HIS A 133 -2.58 3.86 9.93
C HIS A 133 -2.61 4.86 11.09
N ARG A 134 -3.81 5.29 11.49
CA ARG A 134 -4.03 6.25 12.58
C ARG A 134 -4.47 5.58 13.86
N TYR A 135 -4.25 6.26 14.99
CA TYR A 135 -4.84 5.85 16.26
C TYR A 135 -6.38 5.85 16.18
N ARG A 136 -7.01 4.98 16.98
CA ARG A 136 -8.45 5.02 17.23
C ARG A 136 -8.72 5.70 18.57
N ARG A 137 -9.81 6.47 18.62
CA ARG A 137 -10.37 7.03 19.85
C ARG A 137 -11.22 5.97 20.56
N ASP A 138 -11.63 6.27 21.80
CA ASP A 138 -12.45 5.37 22.63
C ASP A 138 -13.81 5.03 22.01
N ASP A 139 -14.30 5.85 21.07
CA ASP A 139 -15.55 5.65 20.33
C ASP A 139 -15.36 4.96 18.96
N ASP A 140 -14.21 4.31 18.76
CA ASP A 140 -13.77 3.66 17.52
C ASP A 140 -13.56 4.59 16.32
N SER A 141 -13.73 5.91 16.45
CA SER A 141 -13.42 6.86 15.38
C SER A 141 -11.91 7.01 15.17
N LEU A 142 -11.50 7.40 13.96
CA LEU A 142 -10.09 7.62 13.62
C LEU A 142 -9.62 8.98 14.16
N ALA A 143 -8.47 8.98 14.84
CA ALA A 143 -7.79 10.19 15.27
C ALA A 143 -7.10 10.90 14.09
N GLU A 144 -6.51 12.07 14.34
CA GLU A 144 -5.64 12.72 13.35
C GLU A 144 -4.20 12.21 13.44
N GLU A 145 -3.80 11.71 14.60
CA GLU A 145 -2.45 11.23 14.86
C GLU A 145 -2.18 9.93 14.10
N VAL A 146 -1.03 9.93 13.41
CA VAL A 146 -0.50 8.75 12.74
C VAL A 146 0.13 7.84 13.80
N ARG A 147 -0.04 6.53 13.59
CA ARG A 147 0.59 5.46 14.37
C ARG A 147 1.61 4.69 13.55
N TRP A 148 1.34 4.52 12.25
CA TRP A 148 2.19 3.77 11.34
C TRP A 148 2.18 4.37 9.93
N THR A 149 3.32 4.31 9.25
CA THR A 149 3.52 4.79 7.88
C THR A 149 3.98 3.63 7.01
N TYR A 150 3.51 3.61 5.75
CA TYR A 150 3.81 2.58 4.76
C TYR A 150 4.23 3.22 3.45
N ILE A 151 5.25 2.67 2.80
CA ILE A 151 5.66 3.02 1.44
C ILE A 151 5.54 1.79 0.54
N GLY A 152 4.54 1.83 -0.35
CA GLY A 152 4.38 0.85 -1.41
C GLY A 152 5.14 1.25 -2.66
N CYS A 153 5.70 0.24 -3.33
CA CYS A 153 6.37 0.40 -4.62
C CYS A 153 5.71 -0.49 -5.66
N ARG A 154 5.46 0.08 -6.85
CA ARG A 154 5.16 -0.66 -8.07
C ARG A 154 6.31 -0.50 -9.04
N CYS A 155 6.94 -1.60 -9.47
CA CYS A 155 7.99 -1.55 -10.48
C CYS A 155 7.43 -1.07 -11.83
N ALA A 156 7.98 0.03 -12.36
CA ALA A 156 7.54 0.57 -13.65
C ALA A 156 7.87 -0.34 -14.85
N SER A 157 8.77 -1.32 -14.67
CA SER A 157 9.20 -2.23 -15.73
C SER A 157 8.35 -3.50 -15.80
N CYS A 158 8.17 -4.19 -14.67
CA CYS A 158 7.50 -5.50 -14.63
C CYS A 158 6.16 -5.50 -13.89
N GLY A 159 5.79 -4.39 -13.23
CA GLY A 159 4.55 -4.28 -12.49
C GLY A 159 4.56 -4.91 -11.09
N LEU A 160 5.69 -5.45 -10.60
CA LEU A 160 5.78 -6.00 -9.24
C LEU A 160 5.32 -4.95 -8.22
N VAL A 161 4.36 -5.31 -7.37
CA VAL A 161 3.83 -4.47 -6.29
C VAL A 161 4.21 -5.04 -4.93
N GLY A 162 4.32 -4.17 -3.92
CA GLY A 162 4.53 -4.58 -2.53
C GLY A 162 4.74 -3.40 -1.60
N CYS A 163 4.73 -3.65 -0.30
CA CYS A 163 5.19 -2.70 0.73
C CYS A 163 6.70 -2.88 0.94
N TYR A 164 7.48 -1.83 0.70
CA TYR A 164 8.95 -1.88 0.69
C TYR A 164 9.58 -1.23 1.91
N ALA A 165 8.81 -0.43 2.64
CA ALA A 165 9.22 0.13 3.91
C ALA A 165 7.97 0.45 4.74
N ASP A 166 8.02 0.17 6.03
CA ASP A 166 7.03 0.62 6.99
C ASP A 166 7.67 0.86 8.35
N TRP A 167 7.15 1.82 9.10
CA TRP A 167 7.67 2.15 10.42
C TRP A 167 6.61 2.82 11.29
N LYS A 168 6.83 2.73 12.60
CA LYS A 168 6.07 3.50 13.57
C LYS A 168 6.34 4.98 13.37
N CYS A 169 5.28 5.77 13.24
CA CYS A 169 5.35 7.22 13.11
C CYS A 169 4.40 7.84 14.14
N GLU A 170 4.79 8.96 14.76
CA GLU A 170 4.00 9.66 15.80
C GLU A 170 3.62 11.07 15.35
N HIS A 171 3.44 11.28 14.04
CA HIS A 171 3.05 12.58 13.51
C HIS A 171 1.61 12.94 13.91
N GLY A 172 1.41 14.12 14.50
CA GLY A 172 0.13 14.51 15.10
C GLY A 172 -1.02 14.79 14.11
N ASN A 173 -0.75 14.86 12.81
CA ASN A 173 -1.77 15.11 11.79
C ASN A 173 -1.46 14.39 10.48
N TYR A 174 -2.32 13.44 10.10
CA TYR A 174 -2.12 12.58 8.94
C TYR A 174 -2.13 13.32 7.60
N GLU A 175 -3.01 14.31 7.41
CA GLU A 175 -3.06 15.05 6.13
C GLU A 175 -1.77 15.83 5.88
N THR A 176 -1.22 16.43 6.94
CA THR A 176 0.04 17.16 6.86
C THR A 176 1.19 16.20 6.56
N LEU A 177 1.22 15.01 7.18
CA LEU A 177 2.21 13.98 6.87
C LEU A 177 2.12 13.52 5.41
N LEU A 178 0.90 13.23 4.92
CA LEU A 178 0.70 12.78 3.53
C LEU A 178 1.10 13.83 2.49
N ARG A 179 1.05 15.13 2.83
CA ARG A 179 1.55 16.22 1.97
C ARG A 179 3.07 16.30 1.91
N LEU A 180 3.79 15.65 2.83
CA LEU A 180 5.25 15.57 2.85
C LEU A 180 5.79 14.39 2.02
N MET A 181 4.92 13.59 1.41
CA MET A 181 5.30 12.40 0.63
C MET A 181 5.93 12.71 -0.73
#